data_AF-A0A6J8EDL1-F1
#
_entry.id   AF-A0A6J8EDL1-F1
#
_cell.length_a   1.000
_cell.length_b   1.000
_cell.length_c   1.000
_cell.angle_alpha   90.00
_cell.angle_beta   90.00
_cell.angle_gamma   90.00
#
_symmetry.space_group_name_H-M   'P 1'
#
loop_
_entity.id
_entity.type
_entity.pdbx_description
1 polymer ?
#
loop_
_entity_poly.entity_id
_entity_poly.type
_entity_poly.pdbx_seq_one_letter_code
_entity_poly.pdbx_strand_id
1 'polypeptide(L)'
;MSLFSRKFWKPGTEAPDSALNEERKSTNEDSGATVIYNPNRSLSIEQQRQRLPVFKLRNHILYLLEKYQTVVIVGETGCGKSTQIPQYLLESGWAEKGYLIGVTQPRRVAAVTVASRVAEERGSILGAEVGYTIRFEDCSEEKVTKVKFLTDGLLIREIMGDPLLKKYR
;
A
#
# COMPACT_ATOMS: atom_id res chain seq x y z
N MET A 1 -18.93 -33.58 20.85
CA MET A 1 -17.51 -33.47 20.46
C MET A 1 -17.33 -34.14 19.11
N SER A 2 -17.25 -33.37 18.02
CA SER A 2 -17.00 -33.90 16.66
C SER A 2 -15.63 -33.42 16.21
N LEU A 3 -14.69 -34.36 16.08
CA LEU A 3 -13.33 -34.14 15.59
C LEU A 3 -13.34 -34.10 14.06
N PHE A 4 -13.53 -32.93 13.48
CA PHE A 4 -13.28 -32.71 12.05
C PHE A 4 -11.77 -32.67 11.80
N SER A 5 -11.19 -33.84 11.51
CA SER A 5 -9.82 -33.97 11.02
C SER A 5 -9.80 -33.80 9.50
N ARG A 6 -9.38 -32.63 8.99
CA ARG A 6 -9.09 -32.47 7.56
C ARG A 6 -7.83 -33.27 7.21
N LYS A 7 -8.00 -34.45 6.62
CA LYS A 7 -6.91 -35.26 6.07
C LYS A 7 -6.33 -34.56 4.83
N PHE A 8 -5.03 -34.30 4.85
CA PHE A 8 -4.27 -33.84 3.69
C PHE A 8 -4.20 -34.94 2.62
N TRP A 9 -4.59 -34.62 1.39
CA TRP A 9 -4.58 -35.53 0.25
C TRP A 9 -3.19 -35.57 -0.41
N LYS A 10 -2.63 -36.77 -0.61
CA LYS A 10 -1.32 -36.95 -1.24
C LYS A 10 -1.48 -37.21 -2.75
N PRO A 11 -0.55 -36.75 -3.60
CA PRO A 11 -0.60 -37.02 -5.03
C PRO A 11 -0.58 -38.53 -5.32
N GLY A 12 -1.55 -39.03 -6.08
CA GLY A 12 -1.65 -40.44 -6.50
C GLY A 12 -2.72 -41.29 -5.79
N THR A 13 -3.53 -40.73 -4.90
CA THR A 13 -4.69 -41.43 -4.30
C THR A 13 -6.01 -40.95 -4.90
N GLU A 14 -6.98 -41.85 -5.10
CA GLU A 14 -8.33 -41.48 -5.60
C GLU A 14 -9.04 -40.53 -4.62
N ALA A 15 -9.69 -39.50 -5.19
CA ALA A 15 -10.40 -38.48 -4.42
C ALA A 15 -11.73 -39.04 -3.89
N PRO A 16 -12.18 -38.64 -2.69
CA PRO A 16 -13.50 -39.04 -2.19
C PRO A 16 -14.60 -38.34 -3.02
N ASP A 17 -15.56 -39.15 -3.47
CA ASP A 17 -16.74 -38.85 -4.31
C ASP A 17 -16.91 -37.41 -4.80
N SER A 18 -16.61 -37.26 -6.09
CA SER A 18 -16.88 -36.09 -6.92
C SER A 18 -18.38 -35.94 -7.19
N ALA A 19 -19.08 -35.21 -6.34
CA ALA A 19 -20.31 -34.52 -6.68
C ALA A 19 -20.08 -33.00 -6.60
N LEU A 20 -19.27 -32.46 -7.51
CA LEU A 20 -19.16 -31.02 -7.73
C LEU A 20 -19.71 -30.72 -9.12
N ASN A 21 -20.94 -30.21 -9.11
CA ASN A 21 -21.63 -29.67 -10.27
C ASN A 21 -20.81 -28.51 -10.87
N GLU A 22 -20.46 -28.60 -12.14
CA GLU A 22 -19.87 -27.50 -12.91
C GLU A 22 -20.94 -26.46 -13.25
N GLU A 23 -21.12 -25.47 -12.36
CA GLU A 23 -21.66 -24.17 -12.75
C GLU A 23 -20.77 -23.08 -12.15
N ARG A 24 -19.90 -22.48 -12.97
CA ARG A 24 -19.26 -21.20 -12.63
C ARG A 24 -20.32 -20.10 -12.62
N LYS A 25 -21.02 -19.94 -11.49
CA LYS A 25 -21.72 -18.70 -11.17
C LYS A 25 -20.68 -17.68 -10.74
N SER A 26 -20.55 -16.63 -11.53
CA SER A 26 -19.83 -15.40 -11.20
C SER A 26 -20.52 -14.72 -10.01
N THR A 27 -20.18 -15.11 -8.79
CA THR A 27 -20.55 -14.37 -7.58
C THR A 27 -19.33 -13.59 -7.14
N ASN A 28 -19.49 -12.25 -7.12
CA ASN A 28 -18.56 -11.25 -6.61
C ASN A 28 -17.49 -11.81 -5.68
N GLU A 29 -16.23 -11.63 -6.06
CA GLU A 29 -15.08 -11.93 -5.21
C GLU A 29 -15.21 -11.14 -3.91
N ASP A 30 -15.71 -11.85 -2.89
CA ASP A 30 -15.56 -11.48 -1.50
C ASP A 30 -14.08 -11.18 -1.31
N SER A 31 -13.79 -9.93 -0.98
CA SER A 31 -12.44 -9.42 -0.74
C SER A 31 -11.90 -10.15 0.48
N GLY A 32 -11.38 -11.36 0.26
CA GLY A 32 -10.82 -12.21 1.29
C GLY A 32 -9.81 -11.39 2.06
N ALA A 33 -10.17 -11.01 3.28
CA ALA A 33 -9.40 -10.09 4.09
C ALA A 33 -7.97 -10.62 4.16
N THR A 34 -7.06 -9.94 3.48
CA THR A 34 -5.64 -10.31 3.53
C THR A 34 -5.24 -10.19 4.99
N VAL A 35 -4.97 -11.32 5.65
CA VAL A 35 -4.62 -11.33 7.07
C VAL A 35 -3.21 -10.76 7.20
N ILE A 36 -3.12 -9.46 7.45
CA ILE A 36 -1.86 -8.77 7.73
C ILE A 36 -1.53 -8.99 9.21
N TYR A 37 -0.46 -9.73 9.49
CA TYR A 37 0.03 -9.92 10.85
C TYR A 37 0.57 -8.58 11.40
N ASN A 38 -0.09 -8.04 12.41
CA ASN A 38 0.35 -6.87 13.16
C ASN A 38 0.37 -7.21 14.66
N PRO A 39 1.55 -7.38 15.28
CA PRO A 39 1.66 -7.74 16.69
C PRO A 39 1.17 -6.62 17.63
N ASN A 40 1.02 -5.39 17.10
CA ASN A 40 0.60 -4.22 17.85
C ASN A 40 -0.86 -3.83 17.58
N ARG A 41 -1.71 -4.75 17.07
CA ARG A 41 -3.10 -4.48 16.69
C ARG A 41 -3.96 -3.92 17.84
N SER A 42 -3.62 -4.24 19.10
CA SER A 42 -4.32 -3.74 20.29
C SER A 42 -4.03 -2.27 20.63
N LEU A 43 -2.99 -1.68 20.04
CA LEU A 43 -2.62 -0.28 20.26
C LEU A 43 -3.37 0.64 19.30
N SER A 44 -3.52 1.91 19.68
CA SER A 44 -4.02 2.92 18.74
C SER A 44 -3.07 3.06 17.55
N ILE A 45 -3.61 3.46 16.40
CA ILE A 45 -2.83 3.72 15.18
C ILE A 45 -1.67 4.68 15.47
N GLU A 46 -1.92 5.73 16.25
CA GLU A 46 -0.89 6.71 16.62
C GLU A 46 0.25 6.06 17.42
N GLN A 47 -0.07 5.23 18.43
CA GLN A 47 0.93 4.51 19.20
C GLN A 47 1.74 3.53 18.33
N GLN A 48 1.10 2.89 17.35
CA GLN A 48 1.80 2.03 16.39
C GLN A 48 2.78 2.85 15.54
N ARG A 49 2.39 4.04 15.06
CA ARG A 49 3.26 4.94 14.29
C ARG A 49 4.46 5.42 15.12
N GLN A 50 4.24 5.79 16.37
CA GLN A 50 5.31 6.27 17.28
C GLN A 50 6.37 5.20 17.61
N ARG A 51 6.00 3.91 17.55
CA ARG A 51 6.92 2.79 17.77
C ARG A 51 7.85 2.50 16.59
N LEU A 52 7.53 3.00 15.39
CA LEU A 52 8.36 2.76 14.21
C LEU A 52 9.69 3.51 14.34
N PRO A 53 10.85 2.87 14.05
CA PRO A 53 12.15 3.52 14.14
C PRO A 53 12.26 4.85 13.39
N VAL A 54 11.60 4.98 12.23
CA VAL A 54 11.60 6.21 11.42
C VAL A 54 10.96 7.41 12.14
N PHE A 55 10.10 7.18 13.13
CA PHE A 55 9.38 8.24 13.85
C PHE A 55 10.33 9.24 14.50
N LYS A 56 11.40 8.74 15.15
CA LYS A 56 12.41 9.58 15.81
C LYS A 56 13.18 10.48 14.84
N LEU A 57 13.19 10.13 13.55
CA LEU A 57 13.94 10.83 12.51
C LEU A 57 13.06 11.76 11.67
N ARG A 58 11.76 11.89 11.97
CA ARG A 58 10.79 12.70 11.20
C ARG A 58 11.32 14.09 10.85
N ASN A 59 11.70 14.87 11.87
CA ASN A 59 12.13 16.27 11.65
C ASN A 59 13.44 16.35 10.87
N HIS A 60 14.35 15.39 11.09
CA HIS A 60 15.62 15.35 10.36
C HIS A 60 15.39 15.01 8.88
N ILE A 61 14.48 14.08 8.57
CA ILE A 61 14.10 13.74 7.18
C ILE A 61 13.50 14.96 6.48
N LEU A 62 12.55 15.66 7.12
CA LEU A 62 11.92 16.85 6.55
C LEU A 62 12.96 17.96 6.31
N TYR A 63 13.85 18.23 7.27
CA TYR A 63 14.94 19.20 7.08
C TYR A 63 15.84 18.86 5.89
N LEU A 64 16.22 17.59 5.73
CA LEU A 64 17.06 17.15 4.61
C LEU A 64 16.35 17.31 3.27
N LEU A 65 15.04 17.03 3.20
CA LEU A 65 14.26 17.15 1.97
C LEU A 65 14.01 18.61 1.57
N GLU A 66 13.87 19.53 2.53
CA GLU A 66 13.82 20.97 2.25
C GLU A 66 15.17 21.52 1.76
N LYS A 67 16.28 20.97 2.27
CA LYS A 67 17.62 21.45 1.96
C LYS A 67 18.20 20.87 0.67
N TYR A 68 17.87 19.62 0.34
CA TYR A 68 18.47 18.89 -0.76
C TYR A 68 17.41 18.35 -1.71
N GLN A 69 17.60 18.57 -3.01
CA GLN A 69 16.71 18.04 -4.05
C GLN A 69 16.63 16.50 -4.05
N THR A 70 17.66 15.81 -3.55
CA THR A 70 17.70 14.35 -3.50
C THR A 70 18.31 13.88 -2.20
N VAL A 71 17.60 12.96 -1.52
CA VAL A 71 18.01 12.39 -0.23
C VAL A 71 17.91 10.86 -0.32
N VAL A 72 18.99 10.17 0.07
CA VAL A 72 19.01 8.70 0.17
C VAL A 72 18.75 8.30 1.62
N ILE A 73 17.65 7.59 1.85
CA ILE A 73 17.26 7.12 3.18
C ILE A 73 17.46 5.61 3.25
N VAL A 74 18.34 5.17 4.15
CA VAL A 74 18.64 3.75 4.39
C VAL A 74 18.04 3.32 5.73
N GLY A 75 17.45 2.13 5.76
CA GLY A 75 16.96 1.51 6.99
C GLY A 75 16.42 0.12 6.72
N GLU A 76 16.32 -0.69 7.77
CA GLU A 76 15.85 -2.09 7.68
C GLU A 76 14.39 -2.20 7.23
N THR A 77 13.98 -3.37 6.74
CA THR A 77 12.56 -3.64 6.43
C THR A 77 11.73 -3.55 7.72
N GLY A 78 10.49 -3.07 7.62
CA GLY A 78 9.63 -2.86 8.79
C GLY A 78 9.93 -1.60 9.61
N CYS A 79 10.96 -0.81 9.29
CA CYS A 79 11.26 0.40 10.05
C CYS A 79 10.30 1.59 9.80
N GLY A 80 9.33 1.43 8.87
CA GLY A 80 8.28 2.41 8.58
C GLY A 80 8.51 3.33 7.37
N LYS A 81 9.52 3.10 6.53
CA LYS A 81 9.85 3.98 5.38
C LYS A 81 8.66 4.20 4.43
N SER A 82 8.14 3.13 3.85
CA SER A 82 7.10 3.19 2.81
C SER A 82 5.75 3.64 3.35
N THR A 83 5.51 3.51 4.66
CA THR A 83 4.24 3.93 5.29
C THR A 83 4.30 5.35 5.83
N GLN A 84 5.37 5.73 6.53
CA GLN A 84 5.41 6.99 7.28
C GLN A 84 5.98 8.17 6.51
N ILE A 85 7.01 7.98 5.68
CA ILE A 85 7.66 9.10 4.97
C ILE A 85 6.65 9.85 4.08
N PRO A 86 5.81 9.19 3.27
CA PRO A 86 4.81 9.90 2.46
C PRO A 86 3.81 10.68 3.32
N GLN A 87 3.44 10.16 4.49
CA GLN A 87 2.55 10.85 5.43
C GLN A 87 3.23 12.10 6.01
N TYR A 88 4.53 12.06 6.33
CA TYR A 88 5.24 13.24 6.80
C TYR A 88 5.27 14.35 5.75
N LEU A 89 5.51 13.99 4.48
CA LEU A 89 5.49 14.96 3.37
C LEU A 89 4.11 15.59 3.20
N LEU A 90 3.07 14.75 3.23
CA LEU A 90 1.69 15.20 3.15
C LEU A 90 1.34 16.16 4.31
N GLU A 91 1.70 15.78 5.54
CA GLU A 91 1.49 16.60 6.75
C GLU A 91 2.30 17.91 6.74
N SER A 92 3.41 17.97 6.01
CA SER A 92 4.22 19.19 5.83
C SER A 92 3.81 20.03 4.60
N GLY A 93 2.68 19.72 3.96
CA GLY A 93 2.13 20.55 2.89
C GLY A 93 2.71 20.33 1.50
N TRP A 94 3.48 19.25 1.28
CA TRP A 94 4.11 18.97 -0.03
C TRP A 94 3.11 18.70 -1.17
N ALA A 95 1.84 18.47 -0.83
CA ALA A 95 0.74 18.25 -1.78
C ALA A 95 -0.25 19.44 -1.88
N GLU A 96 0.00 20.57 -1.21
CA GLU A 96 -1.00 21.65 -1.09
C GLU A 96 -1.31 22.39 -2.41
N LYS A 97 -0.35 22.44 -3.35
CA LYS A 97 -0.52 23.11 -4.66
C LYS A 97 -1.20 22.23 -5.71
N GLY A 98 -1.91 21.19 -5.28
CA GLY A 98 -2.46 20.17 -6.18
C GLY A 98 -1.40 19.17 -6.68
N TYR A 99 -0.25 19.12 -6.02
CA TYR A 99 0.81 18.16 -6.32
C TYR A 99 0.53 16.80 -5.69
N LEU A 100 1.05 15.76 -6.33
CA LEU A 100 1.01 14.39 -5.86
C LEU A 100 2.36 13.97 -5.28
N ILE A 101 2.31 13.23 -4.19
CA ILE A 101 3.44 12.48 -3.64
C ILE A 101 3.38 11.08 -4.26
N GLY A 102 4.28 10.80 -5.19
CA GLY A 102 4.41 9.49 -5.84
C GLY A 102 5.30 8.56 -5.03
N VAL A 103 4.83 7.34 -4.75
CA VAL A 103 5.59 6.32 -4.04
C VAL A 103 5.63 5.05 -4.87
N THR A 104 6.78 4.78 -5.50
CA THR A 104 6.87 3.57 -6.32
C THR A 104 7.12 2.31 -5.48
N GLN A 105 6.58 1.19 -5.95
CA GLN A 105 6.83 -0.13 -5.41
C GLN A 105 7.13 -1.12 -6.55
N PRO A 106 8.16 -1.97 -6.43
CA PRO A 106 8.52 -2.89 -7.50
C PRO A 106 7.50 -4.03 -7.68
N ARG A 107 6.59 -4.22 -6.71
CA ARG A 107 5.59 -5.30 -6.71
C ARG A 107 4.19 -4.73 -6.58
N ARG A 108 3.26 -5.25 -7.40
CA ARG A 108 1.82 -4.89 -7.36
C ARG A 108 1.24 -5.04 -5.95
N VAL A 109 1.46 -6.19 -5.31
CA VAL A 109 0.95 -6.46 -3.95
C VAL A 109 1.47 -5.45 -2.94
N ALA A 110 2.72 -4.99 -3.06
CA ALA A 110 3.27 -3.97 -2.17
C ALA A 110 2.60 -2.60 -2.38
N ALA A 111 2.35 -2.19 -3.62
CA ALA A 111 1.64 -0.94 -3.90
C ALA A 111 0.23 -0.93 -3.27
N VAL A 112 -0.55 -1.99 -3.49
CA VAL A 112 -1.93 -2.11 -2.99
C VAL A 112 -1.96 -2.18 -1.45
N THR A 113 -1.15 -3.06 -0.86
CA THR A 113 -1.19 -3.29 0.60
C THR A 113 -0.66 -2.10 1.39
N VAL A 114 0.38 -1.42 0.91
CA VAL A 114 0.91 -0.22 1.57
C VAL A 114 -0.08 0.95 1.41
N ALA A 115 -0.69 1.14 0.24
CA ALA A 115 -1.72 2.18 0.05
C ALA A 115 -2.92 1.96 0.98
N SER A 116 -3.44 0.73 1.04
CA SER A 116 -4.53 0.36 1.95
C SER A 116 -4.16 0.62 3.41
N ARG A 117 -2.95 0.24 3.82
CA ARG A 117 -2.46 0.49 5.18
C ARG A 117 -2.34 1.98 5.49
N VAL A 118 -1.79 2.77 4.58
CA VAL A 118 -1.62 4.22 4.79
C VAL A 118 -2.97 4.94 4.80
N ALA A 119 -3.93 4.50 3.99
CA ALA A 119 -5.31 4.99 4.02
C ALA A 119 -5.99 4.70 5.38
N GLU A 120 -5.83 3.48 5.91
CA GLU A 120 -6.29 3.10 7.26
C GLU A 120 -5.65 3.98 8.34
N GLU A 121 -4.32 4.19 8.29
CA GLU A 121 -3.60 5.00 9.27
C GLU A 121 -4.03 6.48 9.26
N ARG A 122 -4.47 6.99 8.10
CA ARG A 122 -5.00 8.35 7.91
C ARG A 122 -6.49 8.47 8.22
N GLY A 123 -7.20 7.36 8.39
CA GLY A 123 -8.67 7.35 8.47
C GLY A 123 -9.34 7.80 7.17
N SER A 124 -8.67 7.66 6.03
CA SER A 124 -9.18 8.02 4.71
C SER A 124 -9.69 6.79 3.95
N ILE A 125 -10.66 6.99 3.06
CA ILE A 125 -11.09 5.94 2.12
C ILE A 125 -9.97 5.71 1.10
N LEU A 126 -9.64 4.44 0.85
CA LEU A 126 -8.67 4.07 -0.19
C LEU A 126 -9.19 4.52 -1.56
N GLY A 127 -8.37 5.23 -2.32
CA GLY A 127 -8.73 5.88 -3.58
C GLY A 127 -9.07 7.36 -3.45
N ALA A 128 -9.38 7.84 -2.24
CA ALA A 128 -9.59 9.27 -1.97
C ALA A 128 -8.24 9.97 -1.75
N GLU A 129 -7.89 10.36 -0.52
CA GLU A 129 -6.64 11.09 -0.23
C GLU A 129 -5.37 10.24 -0.52
N VAL A 130 -5.48 8.93 -0.29
CA VAL A 130 -4.43 7.93 -0.53
C VAL A 130 -4.95 6.92 -1.53
N GLY A 131 -4.23 6.70 -2.63
CA GLY A 131 -4.63 5.79 -3.69
C GLY A 131 -3.47 4.99 -4.26
N TYR A 132 -3.76 4.08 -5.18
CA TYR A 132 -2.74 3.37 -5.95
C TYR A 132 -3.09 3.20 -7.43
N THR A 133 -2.06 3.03 -8.24
CA THR A 133 -2.20 2.70 -9.67
C THR A 133 -1.23 1.58 -10.04
N ILE A 134 -1.78 0.45 -10.48
CA ILE A 134 -1.01 -0.71 -10.95
C ILE A 134 -1.51 -1.14 -12.32
N ARG A 135 -0.83 -2.11 -12.94
CA ARG A 135 -1.27 -2.60 -14.25
C ARG A 135 -2.68 -3.17 -14.14
N PHE A 136 -3.58 -2.64 -14.99
CA PHE A 136 -5.00 -3.00 -15.12
C PHE A 136 -5.92 -2.55 -13.98
N GLU A 137 -5.42 -1.73 -13.04
CA GLU A 137 -6.22 -1.30 -11.89
C GLU A 137 -5.74 0.07 -11.40
N ASP A 138 -6.66 1.03 -11.34
CA ASP A 138 -6.43 2.37 -10.81
C ASP A 138 -7.45 2.67 -9.72
N CYS A 139 -6.97 2.76 -8.48
CA CYS A 139 -7.74 3.12 -7.31
C CYS A 139 -7.21 4.48 -6.81
N SER A 140 -7.46 5.53 -7.59
CA SER A 140 -7.12 6.91 -7.24
C SER A 140 -8.07 7.90 -7.91
N GLU A 141 -8.28 9.04 -7.28
CA GLU A 141 -9.10 10.15 -7.78
C GLU A 141 -8.21 11.36 -8.09
N GLU A 142 -8.19 11.80 -9.35
CA GLU A 142 -7.21 12.78 -9.85
C GLU A 142 -7.19 14.12 -9.07
N LYS A 143 -8.33 14.56 -8.52
CA LYS A 143 -8.44 15.83 -7.79
C LYS A 143 -8.34 15.68 -6.26
N VAL A 144 -8.40 14.45 -5.75
CA VAL A 144 -8.50 14.17 -4.31
C VAL A 144 -7.25 13.46 -3.81
N THR A 145 -6.68 12.55 -4.60
CA THR A 145 -5.49 11.79 -4.24
C THR A 145 -4.27 12.69 -4.16
N LYS A 146 -3.65 12.70 -2.98
CA LYS A 146 -2.42 13.43 -2.68
C LYS A 146 -1.22 12.50 -2.52
N VAL A 147 -1.46 11.26 -2.10
CA VAL A 147 -0.41 10.22 -2.02
C VAL A 147 -0.81 9.07 -2.94
N LYS A 148 0.00 8.82 -3.97
CA LYS A 148 -0.25 7.77 -4.95
C LYS A 148 0.86 6.72 -4.89
N PHE A 149 0.48 5.49 -4.55
CA PHE A 149 1.36 4.33 -4.65
C PHE A 149 1.26 3.73 -6.05
N LEU A 150 2.38 3.49 -6.71
CA LEU A 150 2.35 2.97 -8.08
C LEU A 150 3.47 1.98 -8.34
N THR A 151 3.28 1.09 -9.31
CA THR A 151 4.39 0.26 -9.76
C THR A 151 5.34 1.04 -10.65
N ASP A 152 6.64 0.72 -10.63
CA ASP A 152 7.67 1.42 -11.41
C ASP A 152 7.30 1.54 -12.91
N GLY A 153 6.75 0.47 -13.50
CA GLY A 153 6.31 0.47 -14.89
C GLY A 153 5.16 1.44 -15.21
N LEU A 154 4.32 1.77 -14.23
CA LEU A 154 3.25 2.76 -14.39
C LEU A 154 3.81 4.18 -14.34
N LEU A 155 4.78 4.45 -13.44
CA LEU A 155 5.48 5.74 -13.44
C LEU A 155 6.24 5.97 -14.75
N ILE A 156 6.95 4.96 -15.25
CA ILE A 156 7.65 5.05 -16.55
C ILE A 156 6.66 5.39 -17.67
N ARG A 157 5.47 4.75 -17.69
CA ARG A 157 4.43 5.05 -18.67
C ARG A 157 3.91 6.49 -18.53
N GLU A 158 3.74 7.01 -17.31
CA GLU A 158 3.37 8.42 -17.09
C GLU A 158 4.43 9.37 -17.64
N ILE A 159 5.72 9.09 -17.40
CA ILE A 159 6.85 9.89 -17.91
C ILE A 159 6.84 9.96 -19.45
N MET A 160 6.44 8.88 -20.14
CA MET A 160 6.33 8.90 -21.61
C MET A 160 5.26 9.89 -22.11
N GLY A 161 4.20 10.13 -21.31
CA GLY A 161 3.15 11.09 -21.63
C GLY A 161 3.43 12.51 -21.13
N ASP A 162 4.02 12.63 -19.94
CA ASP A 162 4.46 13.89 -19.34
C ASP A 162 5.90 13.76 -18.82
N PRO A 163 6.92 14.04 -19.68
CA PRO A 163 8.33 13.89 -19.32
C PRO A 163 8.80 14.78 -18.17
N LEU A 164 8.04 15.83 -17.86
CA LEU A 164 8.36 16.77 -16.77
C LEU A 164 7.69 16.41 -15.46
N LEU A 165 6.82 15.40 -15.43
CA LEU A 165 6.08 14.96 -14.25
C LEU A 165 5.42 16.14 -13.52
N LYS A 166 4.70 17.01 -14.25
CA LYS A 166 4.15 18.27 -13.73
C LYS A 166 3.20 18.09 -12.56
N LYS A 167 2.56 16.91 -12.46
CA LYS A 167 1.70 16.54 -11.34
C LYS A 167 2.46 16.34 -10.02
N TYR A 168 3.78 16.16 -10.07
CA TYR A 168 4.63 15.83 -8.92
C TYR A 168 5.61 16.98 -8.55
N ARG A 169 5.51 18.16 -9.21
CA ARG A 169 6.51 19.22 -9.13
C ARG A 169 5.95 20.62 -8.92
#